data_AF-A0A8H7F056-F1
#
_entry.id   AF-A0A8H7F056-F1
#
_cell.length_a   1.000
_cell.length_b   1.000
_cell.length_c   1.000
_cell.angle_alpha   90.00
_cell.angle_beta   90.00
_cell.angle_gamma   90.00
#
_symmetry.space_group_name_H-M   'P 1'
#
loop_
_entity.id
_entity.type
_entity.pdbx_description
1 polymer ?
#
loop_
_entity_poly.entity_id
_entity_poly.type
_entity_poly.pdbx_seq_one_letter_code
_entity_poly.pdbx_strand_id
1 'polypeptide(L)'
;MSLPVQSIVDRAKNWVLRRLTQSPSTRREEKKGLFYKAHGFNVNNANFIEADTYITKVTQVISSGNAVFELLEPYTCLDAAQDSSARYPPPRCHPGTRLKIRDRLMDWLCGDDLGWKMLWVRGFAGTGKSAVAQSFAESCDEKGRLGVLFLLQDDWQEQA
;
A
#
# COMPACT_ATOMS: atom_id res chain seq x y z
N MET A 1 -1.82 -13.02 27.90
CA MET A 1 -1.03 -13.70 26.85
C MET A 1 -1.05 -12.79 25.63
N SER A 2 -0.01 -11.97 25.44
CA SER A 2 0.12 -11.12 24.25
C SER A 2 0.51 -11.99 23.06
N LEU A 3 -0.26 -11.92 21.97
CA LEU A 3 0.14 -12.52 20.70
C LEU A 3 1.53 -11.97 20.31
N PRO A 4 2.42 -12.79 19.73
CA PRO A 4 3.68 -12.28 19.20
C PRO A 4 3.36 -11.23 18.13
N VAL A 5 3.93 -10.04 18.25
CA VAL A 5 3.82 -9.01 17.21
C VAL A 5 4.47 -9.59 15.96
N GLN A 6 3.66 -9.81 14.92
CA GLN A 6 4.16 -10.31 13.64
C GLN A 6 5.17 -9.30 13.08
N SER A 7 6.32 -9.80 12.60
CA SER A 7 7.31 -8.96 11.92
C SER A 7 6.63 -8.16 10.80
N ILE A 8 7.09 -6.94 10.56
CA ILE A 8 6.64 -6.11 9.44
C ILE A 8 6.74 -6.88 8.12
N VAL A 9 7.77 -7.72 7.99
CA VAL A 9 7.96 -8.61 6.85
C VAL A 9 6.81 -9.61 6.74
N ASP A 10 6.44 -10.27 7.84
CA ASP A 10 5.34 -11.24 7.85
C ASP A 10 3.99 -10.57 7.54
N ARG A 11 3.78 -9.36 8.05
CA ARG A 11 2.57 -8.58 7.79
C ARG A 11 2.47 -8.17 6.33
N ALA A 12 3.58 -7.71 5.74
CA ALA A 12 3.68 -7.39 4.33
C ALA A 12 3.37 -8.62 3.46
N LYS A 13 4.01 -9.76 3.76
CA LYS A 13 3.78 -11.04 3.07
C LYS A 13 2.32 -11.47 3.16
N ASN A 14 1.77 -11.49 4.37
CA ASN A 14 0.39 -11.90 4.62
C ASN A 14 -0.64 -10.98 3.93
N TRP A 15 -0.39 -9.67 3.89
CA TRP A 15 -1.25 -8.73 3.18
C TRP A 15 -1.21 -8.95 1.66
N VAL A 16 -0.03 -9.16 1.08
CA VAL A 16 0.11 -9.47 -0.36
C VAL A 16 -0.66 -10.76 -0.68
N LEU A 17 -0.47 -11.82 0.12
CA LEU A 17 -1.21 -13.08 -0.05
C LEU A 17 -2.73 -12.88 0.07
N ARG A 18 -3.19 -12.06 1.03
CA ARG A 18 -4.61 -11.70 1.16
C ARG A 18 -5.13 -10.93 -0.03
N ARG A 19 -4.35 -10.00 -0.60
CA ARG A 19 -4.76 -9.23 -1.78
C ARG A 19 -4.84 -10.09 -3.04
N LEU A 20 -3.92 -11.05 -3.18
CA LEU A 20 -3.95 -12.02 -4.29
C LEU A 20 -5.15 -12.99 -4.17
N THR A 21 -5.52 -13.37 -2.95
CA THR A 21 -6.65 -14.28 -2.69
C THR A 21 -8.01 -13.59 -2.64
N GLN A 22 -8.07 -12.30 -2.24
CA GLN A 22 -9.27 -11.45 -2.22
C GLN A 22 -9.43 -10.60 -3.48
N SER A 23 -8.63 -10.83 -4.53
CA SER A 23 -9.12 -10.53 -5.87
C SER A 23 -10.54 -11.11 -5.92
N PRO A 24 -11.58 -10.30 -6.17
CA PRO A 24 -12.88 -10.84 -6.51
C PRO A 24 -12.61 -11.91 -7.56
N SER A 25 -13.32 -13.04 -7.50
CA SER A 25 -13.49 -13.91 -8.66
C SER A 25 -13.53 -12.98 -9.86
N THR A 26 -12.45 -12.96 -10.62
CA THR A 26 -12.28 -11.96 -11.66
C THR A 26 -13.53 -12.18 -12.49
N ARG A 27 -14.44 -11.20 -12.52
CA ARG A 27 -15.37 -11.11 -13.63
C ARG A 27 -14.44 -11.28 -14.81
N ARG A 28 -14.64 -12.36 -15.56
CA ARG A 28 -13.78 -12.80 -16.65
C ARG A 28 -13.75 -11.64 -17.64
N GLU A 29 -12.93 -10.62 -17.38
CA GLU A 29 -12.52 -9.65 -18.35
C GLU A 29 -11.71 -10.51 -19.29
N GLU A 30 -12.36 -10.91 -20.37
CA GLU A 30 -11.66 -11.45 -21.52
C GLU A 30 -10.48 -10.53 -21.74
N LYS A 31 -9.26 -11.05 -21.58
CA LYS A 31 -8.05 -10.30 -21.89
C LYS A 31 -8.17 -9.89 -23.36
N LYS A 32 -8.51 -8.62 -23.60
CA LYS A 32 -8.67 -8.05 -24.93
C LYS A 32 -7.26 -7.79 -25.45
N GLY A 33 -6.79 -8.68 -26.31
CA GLY A 33 -5.47 -8.56 -26.93
C GLY A 33 -5.36 -7.33 -27.84
N LEU A 34 -4.14 -7.07 -28.31
CA LEU A 34 -3.75 -5.91 -29.12
C LEU A 34 -4.66 -5.59 -30.33
N PHE A 35 -5.39 -6.58 -30.85
CA PHE A 35 -6.28 -6.45 -32.01
C PHE A 35 -7.73 -6.86 -31.75
N TYR A 36 -8.24 -6.61 -30.54
CA TYR A 36 -9.63 -6.95 -30.23
C TYR A 36 -10.62 -6.22 -31.16
N LYS A 37 -11.36 -6.99 -31.97
CA LYS A 37 -12.35 -6.55 -32.98
C LYS A 37 -11.80 -5.79 -34.21
N ALA A 38 -10.48 -5.78 -34.44
CA ALA A 38 -9.93 -5.22 -35.67
C ALA A 38 -10.28 -6.10 -36.88
N HIS A 39 -10.66 -5.49 -38.00
CA HIS A 39 -10.93 -6.17 -39.27
C HIS A 39 -10.44 -5.32 -40.45
N GLY A 40 -10.06 -5.97 -41.56
CA GLY A 40 -9.73 -5.28 -42.82
C GLY A 40 -8.35 -4.63 -42.89
N PHE A 41 -7.32 -5.22 -42.28
CA PHE A 41 -5.95 -4.68 -42.33
C PHE A 41 -4.97 -5.70 -42.93
N ASN A 42 -3.95 -5.19 -43.64
CA ASN A 42 -2.84 -5.97 -44.16
C ASN A 42 -1.56 -5.53 -43.44
N VAL A 43 -0.86 -6.45 -42.79
CA VAL A 43 0.42 -6.16 -42.14
C VAL A 43 1.51 -7.00 -42.77
N ASN A 44 2.48 -6.33 -43.37
CA ASN A 44 3.67 -6.96 -43.91
C ASN A 44 4.88 -6.58 -43.04
N ASN A 45 5.69 -7.56 -42.63
CA ASN A 45 6.92 -7.40 -41.86
C ASN A 45 6.83 -6.64 -40.51
N ALA A 46 5.70 -6.71 -39.79
CA ALA A 46 5.63 -6.12 -38.45
C ALA A 46 6.00 -7.11 -37.34
N ASN A 47 6.68 -6.60 -36.32
CA ASN A 47 6.93 -7.31 -35.07
C ASN A 47 6.08 -6.65 -33.96
N PHE A 48 5.02 -7.34 -33.53
CA PHE A 48 4.14 -6.85 -32.47
C PHE A 48 4.49 -7.53 -31.15
N ILE A 49 4.84 -6.73 -30.14
CA ILE A 49 5.13 -7.21 -28.78
C ILE A 49 4.05 -6.66 -27.86
N GLU A 50 3.09 -7.51 -27.48
CA GLU A 50 2.10 -7.20 -26.44
C GLU A 50 2.73 -7.49 -25.06
N ALA A 51 3.24 -6.45 -24.40
CA ALA A 51 3.94 -6.59 -23.12
C ALA A 51 2.97 -6.63 -21.92
N ASP A 52 2.16 -7.69 -21.80
CA ASP A 52 1.50 -8.07 -20.52
C ASP A 52 2.54 -8.68 -19.52
N THR A 53 3.79 -8.78 -19.97
CA THR A 53 4.94 -9.40 -19.33
C THR A 53 5.40 -8.66 -18.07
N TYR A 54 5.20 -7.34 -17.98
CA TYR A 54 5.64 -6.55 -16.82
C TYR A 54 4.87 -6.90 -15.54
N ILE A 55 3.55 -7.07 -15.63
CA ILE A 55 2.73 -7.48 -14.49
C ILE A 55 3.09 -8.89 -14.08
N THR A 56 3.20 -9.81 -15.04
CA THR A 56 3.49 -11.23 -14.77
C THR A 56 4.87 -11.45 -14.14
N LYS A 57 5.92 -10.73 -14.59
CA LYS A 57 7.26 -10.79 -13.97
C LYS A 57 7.28 -10.24 -12.55
N VAL A 58 6.60 -9.12 -12.30
CA VAL A 58 6.49 -8.55 -10.94
C VAL A 58 5.76 -9.53 -10.03
N THR A 59 4.67 -10.13 -10.47
CA THR A 59 3.96 -11.16 -9.69
C THR A 59 4.84 -12.38 -9.43
N GLN A 60 5.64 -12.85 -10.40
CA GLN A 60 6.53 -14.01 -10.22
C GLN A 60 7.70 -13.72 -9.26
N VAL A 61 8.32 -12.54 -9.33
CA VAL A 61 9.39 -12.11 -8.40
C VAL A 61 8.84 -11.87 -6.99
N ILE A 62 7.60 -11.39 -6.87
CA ILE A 62 6.92 -11.28 -5.57
C ILE A 62 6.50 -12.66 -5.04
N SER A 63 6.17 -13.61 -5.93
CA SER A 63 5.75 -14.98 -5.54
C SER A 63 6.91 -15.85 -5.06
N SER A 64 8.15 -15.57 -5.47
CA SER A 64 9.34 -16.16 -4.83
C SER A 64 9.62 -15.59 -3.43
N GLY A 65 8.88 -14.54 -3.02
CA GLY A 65 8.38 -14.22 -1.67
C GLY A 65 9.38 -13.88 -0.56
N ASN A 66 10.53 -14.52 -0.56
CA ASN A 66 11.52 -14.45 0.50
C ASN A 66 12.64 -13.47 0.14
N ALA A 67 13.18 -13.56 -1.07
CA ALA A 67 14.37 -12.78 -1.45
C ALA A 67 14.19 -11.26 -1.41
N VAL A 68 13.03 -10.72 -1.80
CA VAL A 68 12.84 -9.26 -1.86
C VAL A 68 12.76 -8.64 -0.47
N PHE A 69 11.96 -9.21 0.43
CA PHE A 69 11.81 -8.67 1.77
C PHE A 69 13.06 -8.91 2.62
N GLU A 70 13.72 -10.07 2.48
CA GLU A 70 14.99 -10.36 3.16
C GLU A 70 16.12 -9.42 2.70
N LEU A 71 16.16 -9.06 1.42
CA LEU A 71 17.16 -8.12 0.90
C LEU A 71 16.90 -6.68 1.37
N LEU A 72 15.63 -6.28 1.54
CA LEU A 72 15.25 -4.91 1.89
C LEU A 72 15.12 -4.67 3.40
N GLU A 73 14.96 -5.73 4.20
CA GLU A 73 14.84 -5.65 5.65
C GLU A 73 15.99 -4.85 6.30
N PRO A 74 17.28 -5.06 5.95
CA PRO A 74 18.39 -4.29 6.53
C PRO A 74 18.37 -2.80 6.20
N TYR A 75 17.68 -2.41 5.12
CA TYR A 75 17.57 -1.02 4.65
C TYR A 75 16.28 -0.35 5.09
N THR A 76 15.48 -1.03 5.91
CA THR A 76 14.21 -0.51 6.40
C THR A 76 14.41 0.20 7.73
N CYS A 77 13.86 1.41 7.88
CA CYS A 77 13.79 2.09 9.17
C CYS A 77 12.63 1.48 9.99
N LEU A 78 12.94 0.44 10.76
CA LEU A 78 11.96 -0.24 11.61
C LEU A 78 11.34 0.70 12.65
N ASP A 79 12.07 1.73 13.08
CA ASP A 79 11.58 2.75 14.02
C ASP A 79 10.47 3.63 13.43
N ALA A 80 10.42 3.79 12.11
CA ALA A 80 9.37 4.55 11.43
C ALA A 80 8.06 3.78 11.29
N ALA A 81 8.07 2.47 11.58
CA ALA A 81 6.86 1.66 11.52
C ALA A 81 5.77 2.18 12.47
N GLN A 82 4.51 2.09 12.04
CA GLN A 82 3.37 2.58 12.80
C GLN A 82 3.25 1.99 14.22
N ASP A 83 3.68 0.74 14.40
CA ASP A 83 3.62 -0.02 15.65
C ASP A 83 4.98 -0.12 16.37
N SER A 84 5.99 0.61 15.91
CA SER A 84 7.28 0.64 16.59
C SER A 84 7.17 1.26 17.99
N SER A 85 7.85 0.64 18.95
CA SER A 85 7.99 1.18 20.30
C SER A 85 8.72 2.52 20.35
N ALA A 86 9.55 2.82 19.33
CA ALA A 86 10.26 4.11 19.22
C ALA A 86 9.31 5.31 19.15
N ARG A 87 8.04 5.08 18.84
CA ARG A 87 7.03 6.12 18.59
C ARG A 87 6.02 6.27 19.72
N TYR A 88 6.30 5.69 20.88
CA TYR A 88 5.39 5.72 22.01
C TYR A 88 5.47 7.04 22.80
N PRO A 89 4.34 7.68 23.15
CA PRO A 89 2.98 7.35 22.72
C PRO A 89 2.73 7.80 21.27
N PRO A 90 2.04 6.98 20.45
CA PRO A 90 1.80 7.31 19.06
C PRO A 90 0.91 8.57 18.97
N PRO A 91 1.20 9.50 18.03
CA PRO A 91 0.37 10.69 17.85
C PRO A 91 -1.00 10.25 17.36
N ARG A 92 -2.06 10.46 18.14
CA ARG A 92 -3.43 10.05 17.77
C ARG A 92 -4.37 11.25 17.67
N CYS A 93 -5.34 11.15 16.78
CA CYS A 93 -6.48 12.05 16.80
C CYS A 93 -7.28 11.83 18.10
N HIS A 94 -7.75 12.91 18.71
CA HIS A 94 -8.71 12.79 19.81
C HIS A 94 -9.98 12.08 19.33
N PRO A 95 -10.62 11.25 20.18
CA PRO A 95 -11.87 10.58 19.84
C PRO A 95 -12.92 11.57 19.30
N GLY A 96 -13.61 11.19 18.22
CA GLY A 96 -14.63 12.03 17.58
C GLY A 96 -14.10 13.20 16.74
N THR A 97 -12.78 13.39 16.64
CA THR A 97 -12.19 14.46 15.81
C THR A 97 -11.71 13.94 14.45
N ARG A 98 -11.56 14.85 13.49
CA ARG A 98 -10.97 14.57 12.15
C ARG A 98 -11.64 13.41 11.39
N LEU A 99 -12.91 13.10 11.70
CA LEU A 99 -13.67 12.02 11.08
C LEU A 99 -13.77 12.21 9.56
N LYS A 100 -14.19 13.40 9.10
CA LYS A 100 -14.32 13.72 7.67
C LYS A 100 -13.07 13.43 6.84
N ILE A 101 -11.87 13.69 7.38
CA ILE A 101 -10.64 13.40 6.62
C ILE A 101 -10.34 11.90 6.67
N ARG A 102 -10.51 11.23 7.82
CA ARG A 102 -10.35 9.77 7.92
C ARG A 102 -11.31 9.00 7.01
N ASP A 103 -12.54 9.46 6.89
CA ASP A 103 -13.54 8.85 6.01
C ASP A 103 -13.10 8.98 4.55
N ARG A 104 -12.64 10.17 4.12
CA ARG A 104 -12.08 10.36 2.77
C ARG A 104 -10.85 9.49 2.50
N LEU A 105 -9.98 9.29 3.50
CA LEU A 105 -8.83 8.39 3.38
C LEU A 105 -9.29 6.93 3.21
N MET A 106 -10.33 6.53 3.94
CA MET A 106 -10.93 5.20 3.83
C MET A 106 -11.61 5.00 2.48
N ASP A 107 -12.40 5.96 2.01
CA ASP A 107 -13.03 5.92 0.69
C ASP A 107 -11.99 5.84 -0.42
N TRP A 108 -10.88 6.58 -0.30
CA TRP A 108 -9.75 6.46 -1.22
C TRP A 108 -9.12 5.07 -1.19
N LEU A 109 -8.90 4.50 0.00
CA LEU A 109 -8.30 3.16 0.13
C LEU A 109 -9.23 2.04 -0.35
N CYS A 110 -10.54 2.21 -0.19
CA CYS A 110 -11.57 1.22 -0.49
C CYS A 110 -12.20 1.40 -1.87
N GLY A 111 -11.95 2.53 -2.53
CA GLY A 111 -12.54 2.86 -3.83
C GLY A 111 -12.05 1.92 -4.93
N ASP A 112 -12.95 1.62 -5.87
CA ASP A 112 -12.68 0.71 -6.99
C ASP A 112 -11.80 1.34 -8.09
N ASP A 113 -11.53 2.66 -8.00
CA ASP A 113 -10.69 3.37 -8.95
C ASP A 113 -9.20 3.09 -8.73
N LEU A 114 -8.66 2.14 -9.50
CA LEU A 114 -7.24 1.80 -9.59
C LEU A 114 -6.33 2.96 -10.03
N GLY A 115 -6.89 4.12 -10.38
CA GLY A 115 -6.17 5.26 -10.94
C GLY A 115 -5.23 5.94 -9.95
N TRP A 116 -5.60 6.06 -8.66
CA TRP A 116 -4.85 6.87 -7.70
C TRP A 116 -4.16 6.03 -6.63
N LYS A 117 -2.91 5.64 -6.92
CA LYS A 117 -2.05 4.88 -5.99
C LYS A 117 -1.39 5.74 -4.90
N MET A 118 -1.55 7.06 -4.96
CA MET A 118 -0.92 8.01 -4.05
C MET A 118 -1.92 9.08 -3.63
N LEU A 119 -1.92 9.43 -2.34
CA LEU A 119 -2.73 10.48 -1.77
C LEU A 119 -1.87 11.40 -0.90
N TRP A 120 -2.11 12.71 -0.99
CA TRP A 120 -1.40 13.71 -0.20
C TRP A 120 -2.34 14.46 0.75
N VAL A 121 -2.03 14.46 2.06
CA VAL A 121 -2.69 15.30 3.08
C VAL A 121 -1.89 16.60 3.33
N ARG A 122 -2.46 17.76 2.98
CA ARG A 122 -1.83 19.09 3.16
C ARG A 122 -2.43 19.84 4.35
N GLY A 123 -1.61 20.65 5.02
CA GLY A 123 -2.02 21.51 6.13
C GLY A 123 -0.82 22.18 6.82
N PHE A 124 -1.08 23.24 7.57
CA PHE A 124 -0.06 23.99 8.32
C PHE A 124 0.72 23.11 9.32
N ALA A 125 1.88 23.61 9.79
CA ALA A 125 2.59 23.00 10.89
C ALA A 125 1.68 22.93 12.14
N GLY A 126 1.83 21.87 12.95
CA GLY A 126 1.03 21.69 14.17
C GLY A 126 -0.43 21.26 13.97
N THR A 127 -0.97 21.17 12.76
CA THR A 127 -2.40 20.80 12.55
C THR A 127 -2.71 19.31 12.77
N GLY A 128 -1.76 18.53 13.28
CA GLY A 128 -1.95 17.11 13.58
C GLY A 128 -1.99 16.18 12.36
N LYS A 129 -1.28 16.50 11.27
CA LYS A 129 -1.22 15.63 10.07
C LYS A 129 -0.71 14.22 10.41
N SER A 130 0.35 14.13 11.21
CA SER A 130 0.89 12.85 11.68
C SER A 130 -0.10 12.10 12.57
N ALA A 131 -0.90 12.80 13.37
CA ALA A 131 -1.95 12.21 14.18
C ALA A 131 -3.11 11.66 13.33
N VAL A 132 -3.45 12.32 12.23
CA VAL A 132 -4.42 11.80 11.24
C VAL A 132 -3.87 10.55 10.56
N ALA A 133 -2.60 10.58 10.14
CA ALA A 133 -1.97 9.44 9.47
C ALA A 133 -1.90 8.21 10.38
N GLN A 134 -1.47 8.36 11.63
CA GLN A 134 -1.44 7.28 12.62
C GLN A 134 -2.84 6.74 12.92
N SER A 135 -3.83 7.60 13.21
CA SER A 135 -5.19 7.12 13.51
C SER A 135 -5.87 6.46 12.30
N PHE A 136 -5.57 6.91 11.09
CA PHE A 136 -6.01 6.24 9.87
C PHE A 136 -5.37 4.85 9.74
N ALA A 137 -4.07 4.76 9.99
CA ALA A 137 -3.31 3.52 9.94
C ALA A 137 -3.84 2.45 10.91
N GLU A 138 -4.08 2.84 12.16
CA GLU A 138 -4.70 1.99 13.19
C GLU A 138 -6.07 1.48 12.71
N SER A 139 -6.87 2.36 12.10
CA SER A 139 -8.18 1.96 11.54
C SER A 139 -8.06 0.99 10.36
N CYS A 140 -6.97 1.07 9.58
CA CYS A 140 -6.72 0.17 8.45
C CYS A 140 -6.21 -1.19 8.92
N ASP A 141 -5.39 -1.21 9.97
CA ASP A 141 -4.87 -2.42 10.61
C ASP A 141 -6.01 -3.21 11.28
N GLU A 142 -6.90 -2.53 12.02
CA GLU A 142 -8.12 -3.11 12.58
C GLU A 142 -9.02 -3.75 11.51
N LYS A 143 -9.08 -3.16 10.31
CA LYS A 143 -9.84 -3.67 9.17
C LYS A 143 -9.08 -4.74 8.35
N GLY A 144 -7.84 -5.07 8.72
CA GLY A 144 -6.97 -6.00 8.00
C GLY A 144 -6.62 -5.55 6.57
N ARG A 145 -6.71 -4.25 6.29
CA ARG A 145 -6.43 -3.65 4.98
C ARG A 145 -5.05 -3.01 4.89
N LEU A 146 -4.35 -2.89 6.02
CA LEU A 146 -3.00 -2.37 6.06
C LEU A 146 -1.97 -3.48 5.76
N GLY A 147 -1.08 -3.22 4.82
CA GLY A 147 0.09 -4.07 4.59
C GLY A 147 1.24 -3.65 5.49
N VAL A 148 1.79 -2.47 5.21
CA VAL A 148 2.82 -1.82 6.01
C VAL A 148 2.60 -0.31 5.94
N LEU A 149 2.84 0.40 7.05
CA LEU A 149 2.92 1.85 7.05
C LEU A 149 4.14 2.34 7.82
N PHE A 150 4.92 3.18 7.16
CA PHE A 150 5.98 3.98 7.78
C PHE A 150 5.47 5.40 7.89
N LEU A 151 5.57 6.01 9.08
CA LEU A 151 5.38 7.45 9.20
C LEU A 151 6.69 8.09 9.64
N LEU A 152 7.19 8.96 8.81
CA LEU A 152 8.35 9.78 9.08
C LEU A 152 7.89 11.03 9.84
N GLN A 153 8.60 11.36 10.92
CA GLN A 153 8.45 12.63 11.61
C GLN A 153 9.70 13.46 11.32
N ASP A 154 9.52 14.74 11.02
CA ASP A 154 10.63 15.68 10.98
C ASP A 154 11.04 15.96 12.43
N ASP A 155 12.19 15.44 12.84
CA ASP A 155 12.86 15.89 14.06
C ASP A 155 13.50 17.24 13.77
N TRP A 156 12.82 18.33 14.15
CA TRP A 156 13.45 19.63 14.28
C TRP A 156 14.36 19.59 15.52
N GLN A 157 15.59 19.08 15.37
CA GLN A 157 16.66 19.41 16.31
C GLN A 157 17.16 20.81 15.96
N GLU A 158 16.65 21.79 16.69
CA GLU A 158 17.31 23.08 16.83
C GLU A 158 18.59 22.84 17.63
N GLN A 159 19.73 22.79 16.92
CA GLN A 159 21.04 22.86 17.58
C GLN A 159 21.17 24.27 18.16
N ALA A 160 20.95 24.39 19.47
CA ALA A 160 21.28 25.56 20.26
C ALA A 160 22.71 25.45 20.81
#